data_AF-A0A3Z6QU05-F1
#
_entry.id   AF-A0A3Z6QU05-F1
#
_cell.length_a   1.000
_cell.length_b   1.000
_cell.length_c   1.000
_cell.angle_alpha   90.00
_cell.angle_beta   90.00
_cell.angle_gamma   90.00
#
_symmetry.space_group_name_H-M   'P 1'
#
loop_
_entity.id
_entity.type
_entity.pdbx_description
1 polymer ?
#
loop_
_entity_poly.entity_id
_entity_poly.type
_entity_poly.pdbx_seq_one_letter_code
_entity_poly.pdbx_strand_id
1 'polypeptide(L)'
;MAIYIKSAPPPTPELPDIDITQLAGRFGGFPVGEMETIDDMDTAPVGPYVVRKGGEPGYPKGTQNIPPGAAPYGIVLTVSSAGAGVGGKRRITKPLPDNEFVYQLYFDTTLKLFVRSGSGKDGFSAWEKRTPMMKR
;
A
#
# COMPACT_ATOMS: atom_id res chain seq x y z
N MET A 1 -38.38 34.45 45.73
CA MET A 1 -38.01 33.02 45.63
C MET A 1 -37.68 32.74 44.17
N ALA A 2 -36.45 32.36 43.85
CA ALA A 2 -36.04 32.06 42.48
C ALA A 2 -35.98 30.54 42.28
N ILE A 3 -36.70 30.02 41.27
CA ILE A 3 -36.69 28.60 40.91
C ILE A 3 -35.56 28.39 39.90
N TYR A 4 -34.49 27.72 40.33
CA TYR A 4 -33.41 27.30 39.44
C TYR A 4 -33.76 25.93 38.85
N ILE A 5 -34.11 25.90 37.56
CA ILE A 5 -34.25 24.64 36.80
C ILE A 5 -32.90 24.39 36.14
N LYS A 6 -32.17 23.36 36.58
CA LYS A 6 -30.99 22.89 35.84
C LYS A 6 -31.47 22.38 34.47
N SER A 7 -31.02 23.02 33.39
CA SER A 7 -31.26 22.50 32.04
C SER A 7 -30.63 21.11 31.92
N ALA A 8 -31.34 20.18 31.27
CA ALA A 8 -30.76 18.89 30.95
C ALA A 8 -29.45 19.09 30.14
N PRO A 9 -28.44 18.23 30.34
CA PRO A 9 -27.24 18.30 29.52
C PRO A 9 -27.64 18.23 28.04
N PRO A 10 -27.00 19.02 27.15
CA PRO A 10 -27.24 18.89 25.72
C PRO A 10 -26.96 17.45 25.28
N PRO A 11 -27.78 16.88 24.38
CA PRO A 11 -27.55 15.54 23.87
C PRO A 11 -26.16 15.48 23.24
N THR A 12 -25.37 14.47 23.60
CA THR A 12 -24.05 14.24 23.02
C THR A 12 -24.21 14.09 21.51
N PRO A 13 -23.46 14.83 20.68
CA PRO A 13 -23.49 14.64 19.24
C PRO A 13 -23.12 13.19 18.91
N GLU A 14 -23.99 12.47 18.21
CA GLU A 14 -23.63 11.18 17.64
C GLU A 14 -22.58 11.44 16.56
N LEU A 15 -21.35 10.96 16.79
CA LEU A 15 -20.33 10.95 15.75
C LEU A 15 -20.85 10.07 14.62
N PRO A 16 -20.75 10.49 13.34
CA PRO A 16 -21.11 9.63 12.24
C PRO A 16 -20.30 8.34 12.34
N ASP A 17 -20.95 7.20 12.16
CA ASP A 17 -20.28 5.91 12.11
C ASP A 17 -19.49 5.86 10.80
N ILE A 18 -18.21 6.24 10.87
CA ILE A 18 -17.33 6.26 9.71
C ILE A 18 -16.93 4.81 9.45
N ASP A 19 -17.53 4.22 8.42
CA ASP A 19 -17.14 2.92 7.92
C ASP A 19 -15.76 3.00 7.24
N ILE A 20 -14.71 2.84 8.06
CA ILE A 20 -13.30 2.82 7.63
C ILE A 20 -13.00 1.70 6.62
N THR A 21 -13.86 0.66 6.52
CA THR A 21 -13.65 -0.43 5.56
C THR A 21 -13.85 0.05 4.12
N GLN A 22 -14.67 1.09 3.91
CA GLN A 22 -14.85 1.71 2.60
C GLN A 22 -13.62 2.48 2.12
N LEU A 23 -12.82 3.04 3.03
CA LEU A 23 -11.57 3.71 2.69
C LEU A 23 -10.50 2.70 2.25
N ALA A 24 -10.40 1.57 2.95
CA ALA A 24 -9.46 0.50 2.63
C ALA A 24 -9.71 -0.13 1.24
N GLY A 25 -10.98 -0.26 0.84
CA GLY A 25 -11.35 -0.82 -0.47
C GLY A 25 -11.02 0.08 -1.68
N ARG A 26 -10.87 1.39 -1.49
CA ARG A 26 -10.71 2.35 -2.61
C ARG A 26 -9.26 2.64 -2.98
N PHE A 27 -8.34 2.64 -2.04
CA PHE A 27 -6.93 3.04 -2.28
C PHE A 27 -5.93 1.88 -2.23
N GLY A 28 -6.37 0.65 -1.93
CA GLY A 28 -5.46 -0.41 -1.50
C GLY A 28 -4.96 -0.10 -0.10
N GLY A 29 -4.80 -1.14 0.72
CA GLY A 29 -4.72 -1.01 2.18
C GLY A 29 -3.83 0.14 2.65
N PHE A 30 -4.41 1.21 3.17
CA PHE A 30 -3.80 1.91 4.30
C PHE A 30 -4.22 1.11 5.53
N PRO A 31 -3.45 0.06 5.93
CA PRO A 31 -3.88 -0.80 7.01
C PRO A 31 -4.00 0.01 8.30
N VAL A 32 -5.07 -0.24 9.04
CA VAL A 32 -5.14 0.15 10.44
C VAL A 32 -4.23 -0.83 11.20
N GLY A 33 -3.01 -0.39 11.53
CA GLY A 33 -1.99 -1.20 12.21
C GLY A 33 -0.64 -1.21 11.49
N GLU A 34 0.24 -2.13 11.88
CA GLU A 34 1.53 -2.30 11.20
C GLU A 34 1.32 -2.75 9.74
N MET A 35 2.03 -2.12 8.81
CA MET A 35 1.98 -2.51 7.40
C MET A 35 2.53 -3.93 7.22
N GLU A 36 1.77 -4.76 6.49
CA GLU A 36 2.16 -6.13 6.18
C GLU A 36 3.45 -6.14 5.33
N THR A 37 4.34 -7.07 5.65
CA THR A 37 5.53 -7.36 4.84
C THR A 37 5.12 -8.23 3.65
N ILE A 38 5.59 -7.89 2.45
CA ILE A 38 5.39 -8.72 1.27
C ILE A 38 6.49 -9.74 1.06
N ASP A 39 6.12 -10.93 0.58
CA ASP A 39 7.06 -12.00 0.23
C ASP A 39 7.70 -11.81 -1.15
N ASP A 40 6.97 -11.25 -2.11
CA ASP A 40 7.41 -11.10 -3.50
C ASP A 40 6.78 -9.84 -4.13
N MET A 41 7.62 -9.01 -4.77
CA MET A 41 7.18 -7.84 -5.53
C MET A 41 6.25 -8.19 -6.70
N ASP A 42 6.40 -9.35 -7.32
CA ASP A 42 5.61 -9.77 -8.48
C ASP A 42 4.18 -10.22 -8.12
N THR A 43 3.92 -10.49 -6.83
CA THR A 43 2.60 -10.86 -6.31
C THR A 43 2.16 -9.95 -5.15
N ALA A 44 2.76 -8.76 -5.08
CA ALA A 44 2.45 -7.78 -4.06
C ALA A 44 0.95 -7.45 -4.05
N PRO A 45 0.33 -7.16 -2.90
CA PRO A 45 -1.03 -6.68 -2.87
C PRO A 45 -1.14 -5.23 -3.34
N VAL A 46 -2.34 -4.87 -3.81
CA VAL A 46 -2.67 -3.51 -4.25
C VAL A 46 -2.73 -2.60 -3.03
N GLY A 47 -1.96 -1.52 -3.05
CA GLY A 47 -1.77 -0.61 -1.92
C GLY A 47 -0.30 -0.52 -1.46
N PRO A 48 -0.06 0.22 -0.37
CA PRO A 48 1.25 0.34 0.27
C PRO A 48 1.59 -0.86 1.16
N TYR A 49 2.79 -1.43 0.96
CA TYR A 49 3.30 -2.57 1.72
C TYR A 49 4.79 -2.43 2.04
N VAL A 50 5.23 -3.10 3.11
CA VAL A 50 6.62 -3.05 3.58
C VAL A 50 7.46 -4.11 2.87
N VAL A 51 8.68 -3.71 2.52
CA VAL A 51 9.70 -4.55 1.92
C VAL A 51 10.80 -4.79 2.94
N ARG A 52 11.17 -6.05 3.14
CA ARG A 52 12.13 -6.48 4.16
C ARG A 52 13.27 -7.28 3.55
N LYS A 53 14.44 -7.19 4.19
CA LYS A 53 15.63 -7.94 3.80
C LYS A 53 15.51 -9.42 4.12
N GLY A 54 14.76 -9.75 5.16
CA GLY A 54 14.74 -11.09 5.74
C GLY A 54 15.96 -11.37 6.63
N GLY A 55 15.85 -12.41 7.44
CA GLY A 55 16.82 -12.74 8.49
C GLY A 55 16.64 -11.93 9.77
N GLU A 56 15.53 -11.21 9.90
CA GLU A 56 15.15 -10.47 11.11
C GLU A 56 14.33 -11.36 12.06
N PRO A 57 14.35 -11.11 13.38
CA PRO A 57 13.41 -11.74 14.31
C PRO A 57 11.97 -11.47 13.89
N GLY A 58 11.20 -12.52 13.60
CA GLY A 58 9.82 -12.43 13.09
C GLY A 58 9.67 -12.34 11.57
N TYR A 59 10.75 -12.07 10.82
CA TYR A 59 10.77 -12.05 9.36
C TYR A 59 12.00 -12.82 8.82
N PRO A 60 11.96 -14.17 8.84
CA PRO A 60 13.08 -14.99 8.39
C PRO A 60 13.27 -14.94 6.87
N LYS A 61 12.21 -14.70 6.10
CA LYS A 61 12.24 -14.63 4.64
C LYS A 61 12.32 -13.18 4.19
N GLY A 62 13.19 -12.90 3.23
CA GLY A 62 13.30 -11.60 2.58
C GLY A 62 12.33 -11.48 1.42
N THR A 63 11.91 -10.25 1.12
CA THR A 63 11.09 -9.96 -0.04
C THR A 63 11.88 -10.27 -1.33
N GLN A 64 11.25 -10.98 -2.26
CA GLN A 64 11.83 -11.35 -3.55
C GLN A 64 11.57 -10.28 -4.62
N ASN A 65 12.35 -10.32 -5.71
CA ASN A 65 12.20 -9.45 -6.89
C ASN A 65 12.31 -7.94 -6.61
N ILE A 66 13.04 -7.57 -5.56
CA ILE A 66 13.43 -6.19 -5.26
C ILE A 66 14.29 -5.63 -6.41
N PRO A 67 14.17 -4.33 -6.77
CA PRO A 67 15.00 -3.73 -7.82
C PRO A 67 16.50 -3.95 -7.59
N PRO A 68 17.28 -4.27 -8.64
CA PRO A 68 18.73 -4.36 -8.53
C PRO A 68 19.35 -3.04 -8.00
N GLY A 69 20.22 -3.15 -7.00
CA GLY A 69 20.90 -2.00 -6.40
C GLY A 69 20.05 -1.15 -5.44
N ALA A 70 18.82 -1.58 -5.14
CA ALA A 70 18.02 -0.98 -4.08
C ALA A 70 18.40 -1.55 -2.71
N ALA A 71 18.20 -0.75 -1.66
CA ALA A 71 18.25 -1.28 -0.30
C ALA A 71 17.02 -2.19 -0.09
N PRO A 72 17.15 -3.35 0.56
CA PRO A 72 16.04 -4.27 0.79
C PRO A 72 15.20 -3.87 2.03
N TYR A 73 15.01 -2.57 2.20
CA TYR A 73 14.16 -1.96 3.23
C TYR A 73 13.49 -0.73 2.63
N GLY A 74 12.17 -0.69 2.68
CA GLY A 74 11.39 0.40 2.10
C GLY A 74 9.90 0.09 2.03
N ILE A 75 9.20 0.86 1.20
CA ILE A 75 7.76 0.72 0.96
C ILE A 75 7.55 0.56 -0.54
N VAL A 76 6.72 -0.41 -0.93
CA VAL A 76 6.18 -0.51 -2.29
C VAL A 76 4.73 -0.07 -2.30
N LEU A 77 4.36 0.77 -3.27
CA LEU A 77 2.97 1.07 -3.60
C LEU A 77 2.65 0.36 -4.92
N THR A 78 1.70 -0.58 -4.86
CA THR A 78 1.19 -1.28 -6.04
C THR A 78 -0.16 -0.71 -6.44
N VAL A 79 -0.25 -0.20 -7.67
CA VAL A 79 -1.49 0.33 -8.26
C VAL A 79 -1.91 -0.60 -9.38
N SER A 80 -3.19 -0.98 -9.40
CA SER A 80 -3.75 -1.82 -10.46
C SER A 80 -4.97 -1.14 -11.08
N SER A 81 -5.11 -1.23 -12.41
CA SER A 81 -6.30 -0.77 -13.13
C SER A 81 -7.58 -1.52 -12.73
N ALA A 82 -7.45 -2.74 -12.21
CA ALA A 82 -8.56 -3.54 -11.68
C ALA A 82 -8.85 -3.24 -10.20
N GLY A 83 -8.13 -2.28 -9.59
CA GLY A 83 -8.34 -1.84 -8.21
C GLY A 83 -7.93 -2.85 -7.14
N ALA A 84 -8.20 -2.52 -5.88
CA ALA A 84 -7.79 -3.31 -4.72
C ALA A 84 -8.75 -4.46 -4.36
N GLY A 85 -9.80 -4.67 -5.17
CA GLY A 85 -10.82 -5.69 -4.96
C GLY A 85 -11.71 -5.46 -3.74
N VAL A 86 -12.68 -6.34 -3.55
CA VAL A 86 -13.59 -6.30 -2.40
C VAL A 86 -12.78 -6.51 -1.12
N GLY A 87 -12.82 -5.54 -0.21
CA GLY A 87 -12.08 -5.56 1.05
C GLY A 87 -10.63 -5.06 0.98
N GLY A 88 -10.15 -4.57 -0.17
CA GLY A 88 -8.86 -3.87 -0.27
C GLY A 88 -7.61 -4.72 -0.11
N LYS A 89 -7.74 -6.06 -0.22
CA LYS A 89 -6.67 -7.04 0.03
C LYS A 89 -6.25 -7.81 -1.22
N ARG A 90 -6.67 -7.37 -2.40
CA ARG A 90 -6.37 -8.07 -3.65
C ARG A 90 -4.86 -8.11 -3.91
N ARG A 91 -4.38 -9.30 -4.28
CA ARG A 91 -3.01 -9.54 -4.73
C ARG A 91 -2.92 -9.54 -6.24
N ILE A 92 -1.80 -9.03 -6.75
CA ILE A 92 -1.46 -9.14 -8.16
C ILE A 92 -1.10 -10.59 -8.48
N THR A 93 -1.52 -11.09 -9.65
CA THR A 93 -1.20 -12.43 -10.13
C THR A 93 -0.04 -12.40 -11.11
N LYS A 94 0.65 -13.53 -11.24
CA LYS A 94 1.67 -13.75 -12.28
C LYS A 94 1.31 -15.04 -13.05
N PRO A 95 0.92 -14.97 -14.34
CA PRO A 95 0.79 -13.76 -15.17
C PRO A 95 -0.36 -12.83 -14.74
N LEU A 96 -0.32 -11.59 -15.22
CA LEU A 96 -1.42 -10.63 -15.03
C LEU A 96 -2.60 -11.01 -15.93
N PRO A 97 -3.85 -10.74 -15.52
CA PRO A 97 -5.03 -10.84 -16.37
C PRO A 97 -4.90 -10.00 -17.65
N ASP A 98 -5.48 -10.50 -18.73
CA ASP A 98 -5.54 -9.77 -20.00
C ASP A 98 -6.32 -8.46 -19.80
N ASN A 99 -5.71 -7.32 -20.18
CA ASN A 99 -6.17 -5.94 -19.96
C ASN A 99 -5.99 -5.34 -18.56
N GLU A 100 -5.30 -6.03 -17.65
CA GLU A 100 -4.85 -5.39 -16.41
C GLU A 100 -3.51 -4.67 -16.62
N PHE A 101 -3.45 -3.42 -16.18
CA PHE A 101 -2.22 -2.65 -16.06
C PHE A 101 -1.90 -2.47 -14.58
N VAL A 102 -0.66 -2.80 -14.22
CA VAL A 102 -0.13 -2.64 -12.87
C VAL A 102 1.04 -1.68 -12.90
N TYR A 103 1.12 -0.80 -11.91
CA TYR A 103 2.25 0.08 -11.70
C TYR A 103 2.76 -0.06 -10.28
N GLN A 104 4.08 -0.18 -10.12
CA GLN A 104 4.70 -0.26 -8.80
C GLN A 104 5.70 0.86 -8.60
N LEU A 105 5.63 1.48 -7.43
CA LEU A 105 6.59 2.46 -6.95
C LEU A 105 7.25 1.91 -5.70
N TYR A 106 8.55 1.67 -5.75
CA TYR A 106 9.33 1.26 -4.59
C TYR A 106 10.22 2.41 -4.12
N PHE A 107 10.03 2.83 -2.87
CA PHE A 107 10.87 3.82 -2.23
C PHE A 107 11.71 3.15 -1.16
N ASP A 108 13.03 3.11 -1.37
CA ASP A 108 13.95 2.49 -0.43
C ASP A 108 14.40 3.47 0.67
N THR A 109 14.98 2.91 1.73
CA THR A 109 15.55 3.66 2.87
C THR A 109 16.73 4.57 2.49
N THR A 110 17.27 4.47 1.27
CA THR A 110 18.31 5.36 0.74
C THR A 110 17.74 6.52 -0.08
N LEU A 111 16.43 6.76 0.03
CA LEU A 111 15.69 7.81 -0.66
C LEU A 111 15.69 7.67 -2.19
N LYS A 112 15.88 6.45 -2.70
CA LYS A 112 15.79 6.16 -4.13
C LYS A 112 14.38 5.69 -4.45
N LEU A 113 13.83 6.25 -5.52
CA LEU A 113 12.58 5.80 -6.12
C LEU A 113 12.88 4.85 -7.28
N PHE A 114 12.25 3.68 -7.26
CA PHE A 114 12.24 2.74 -8.37
C PHE A 114 10.81 2.56 -8.85
N VAL A 115 10.61 2.46 -10.15
CA VAL A 115 9.28 2.22 -10.73
C VAL A 115 9.33 1.11 -11.75
N ARG A 116 8.22 0.40 -11.91
CA ARG A 116 7.99 -0.52 -13.04
C ARG A 116 6.52 -0.61 -13.36
N SER A 117 6.22 -1.06 -14.57
CA SER A 117 4.86 -1.37 -15.01
C SER A 117 4.73 -2.84 -15.35
N GLY A 118 3.54 -3.40 -15.23
CA GLY A 118 3.22 -4.73 -15.73
C GLY A 118 1.93 -4.73 -16.54
N SER A 119 1.86 -5.59 -17.54
CA SER A 119 0.66 -5.76 -18.38
C SER A 119 0.54 -7.18 -18.91
N GLY A 120 -0.63 -7.80 -18.73
CA GLY A 120 -0.96 -9.10 -19.30
C GLY A 120 0.08 -10.21 -19.08
N LYS A 121 0.21 -11.08 -20.08
CA LYS A 121 1.12 -12.25 -20.05
C LYS A 121 2.61 -11.89 -20.05
N ASP A 122 2.97 -10.71 -20.54
CA ASP A 122 4.36 -10.24 -20.60
C ASP A 122 4.94 -9.95 -19.21
N GLY A 123 4.09 -9.89 -18.18
CA GLY A 123 4.49 -9.71 -16.80
C GLY A 123 4.95 -8.28 -16.51
N PHE A 124 5.96 -8.15 -15.66
CA PHE A 124 6.51 -6.87 -15.25
C PHE A 124 7.71 -6.46 -16.12
N SER A 125 7.77 -5.17 -16.47
CA SER A 125 8.97 -4.54 -17.02
C SER A 125 10.12 -4.61 -16.01
N ALA A 126 11.34 -4.40 -16.51
CA ALA A 126 12.48 -4.14 -15.64
C ALA A 126 12.20 -2.91 -14.75
N TRP A 127 12.80 -2.90 -13.57
CA TRP A 127 12.78 -1.76 -12.67
C TRP A 127 13.60 -0.60 -13.23
N GLU A 128 13.01 0.60 -13.20
CA GLU A 128 13.66 1.85 -13.57
C GLU A 128 13.89 2.70 -12.32
N LYS A 129 15.13 3.14 -12.08
CA LYS A 129 15.43 4.10 -11.02
C LYS A 129 15.06 5.51 -11.48
N ARG A 130 14.21 6.19 -10.72
CA ARG A 130 13.86 7.60 -10.91
C ARG A 130 14.75 8.48 -10.04
N THR A 131 15.35 9.48 -10.66
CA THR A 131 16.07 10.55 -9.97
C THR A 131 15.11 11.73 -9.82
N PRO A 132 14.99 12.35 -8.63
CA PRO A 132 14.24 13.59 -8.48
C PRO A 132 14.77 14.62 -9.49
N MET A 133 13.88 15.23 -10.27
CA MET A 133 14.27 16.38 -11.08
C MET A 133 14.63 17.52 -10.13
N MET A 134 15.93 17.78 -9.95
CA MET A 134 16.38 19.03 -9.36
C MET A 134 16.02 20.14 -10.36
N LYS A 135 15.00 20.94 -10.03
CA LYS A 135 14.83 22.24 -10.68
C LYS A 135 16.08 23.05 -10.35
N ARG A 136 16.84 23.38 -11.39
CA ARG A 136 17.91 24.38 -11.30
C ARG A 136 17.32 25.77 -11.24
#